data_AF-A0A930Q091-F1
#
_entry.id   AF-A0A930Q091-F1
#
_cell.length_a   1.000
_cell.length_b   1.000
_cell.length_c   1.000
_cell.angle_alpha   90.00
_cell.angle_beta   90.00
_cell.angle_gamma   90.00
#
_symmetry.space_group_name_H-M   'P 1'
#
loop_
_entity.id
_entity.type
_entity.pdbx_description
1 polymer ?
#
loop_
_entity_poly.entity_id
_entity_poly.type
_entity_poly.pdbx_seq_one_letter_code
_entity_poly.pdbx_strand_id
1 'polypeptide(L)'
;MRIALTGQPVSTRNLSAVALPKRYALPLFGADGISSVAYAADQMILTLAAAGASALAFSPWIGLGVAMVGLLVIGTYRYNINQIASEGDIQLVHRKLGALPSIVMGASSLMDYMLTVAVSMSSASSFLVALYPQIQDWRTHIAVLLIVALTLFALRGVQLLGKIAYWPLYVFLALLGATLIVGWIRAATGTLPLAESATYVIAPELETHSLEGLALMLLLARSFSAGLVAFSGVSTISNSVKYFRRPKKYNAAVTMMLMGLITSVLLVSLLGFAAATRVHMVHDTTRFLFIDGHTPGEYFHQKPALYQVALAIYQGVPFFAQLLVFATVGVLIIASLTAFTGFPVIASSLADYQYLPVFFRSVDSRGLYANGVLALSAFSIFLTTVFNSDVYSLIQLYIVGMCLSMVLVQL
;
A
#
# COMPACT_ATOMS: atom_id res chain seq x y z
N MET A 1 -1.30 2.85 36.30
CA MET A 1 -1.25 1.99 35.10
C MET A 1 -1.45 2.74 33.77
N ARG A 2 -2.47 3.58 33.58
CA ARG A 2 -2.69 4.32 32.32
C ARG A 2 -1.47 5.13 31.83
N ILE A 3 -0.75 5.81 32.73
CA ILE A 3 0.39 6.68 32.37
C ILE A 3 1.61 5.89 31.84
N ALA A 4 1.81 4.64 32.26
CA ALA A 4 2.91 3.79 31.79
C ALA A 4 2.70 3.29 30.35
N LEU A 5 1.44 3.22 29.90
CA LEU A 5 1.08 2.85 28.54
C LEU A 5 0.97 4.07 27.60
N THR A 6 0.58 5.25 28.12
CA THR A 6 0.19 6.40 27.29
C THR A 6 1.19 7.57 27.21
N GLY A 7 2.29 7.55 27.96
CA GLY A 7 3.33 8.60 27.90
C GLY A 7 2.89 10.02 28.35
N GLN A 8 3.84 10.95 28.42
CA GLN A 8 3.62 12.31 28.95
C GLN A 8 2.92 13.27 27.98
N PRO A 9 2.21 14.28 28.52
CA PRO A 9 1.94 15.61 27.98
C PRO A 9 2.40 16.00 26.58
N VAL A 10 1.64 15.84 25.50
CA VAL A 10 1.85 16.75 24.38
C VAL A 10 0.53 17.30 23.91
N SER A 11 0.46 18.63 23.98
CA SER A 11 -0.68 19.41 23.55
C SER A 11 -0.85 19.28 22.04
N THR A 12 -2.10 19.07 21.62
CA THR A 12 -2.59 19.17 20.25
C THR A 12 -2.22 20.50 19.59
N ARG A 13 -1.95 21.56 20.39
CA ARG A 13 -1.40 22.85 19.95
C ARG A 13 -0.01 22.76 19.29
N ASN A 14 0.76 21.71 19.53
CA ASN A 14 2.11 21.57 18.96
C ASN A 14 2.16 20.78 17.63
N LEU A 15 1.08 20.10 17.22
CA LEU A 15 1.01 19.42 15.92
C LEU A 15 0.69 20.39 14.76
N SER A 16 -0.02 21.48 15.05
CA SER A 16 -0.26 22.58 14.12
C SER A 16 0.93 23.56 14.00
N ALA A 17 1.89 23.50 14.93
CA ALA A 17 3.04 24.41 14.99
C ALA A 17 4.27 23.95 14.19
N VAL A 18 4.36 22.68 13.78
CA VAL A 18 5.49 22.17 12.99
C VAL A 18 5.05 21.98 11.54
N ALA A 19 5.02 23.08 10.80
CA ALA A 19 4.85 23.04 9.35
C ALA A 19 5.99 22.21 8.71
N LEU A 20 5.68 21.02 8.21
CA LEU A 20 6.70 20.11 7.69
C LEU A 20 7.22 20.60 6.33
N PRO A 21 8.56 20.73 6.15
CA PRO A 21 9.17 20.95 4.85
C PRO A 21 8.86 19.80 3.88
N LYS A 22 8.90 20.05 2.56
CA LYS A 22 8.66 19.05 1.50
C LYS A 22 9.47 17.76 1.67
N ARG A 23 10.72 17.88 2.16
CA ARG A 23 11.63 16.76 2.43
C ARG A 23 11.14 15.79 3.52
N TYR A 24 10.29 16.26 4.42
CA TYR A 24 9.71 15.44 5.49
C TYR A 24 8.25 15.10 5.22
N ALA A 25 7.57 15.88 4.37
CA ALA A 25 6.17 15.64 4.00
C ALA A 25 5.99 14.47 3.02
N LEU A 26 6.87 14.32 2.01
CA LEU A 26 6.80 13.17 1.09
C LEU A 26 6.98 11.85 1.85
N PRO A 27 7.96 11.69 2.76
CA PRO A 27 8.11 10.45 3.49
C PRO A 27 7.04 10.15 4.51
N LEU A 28 6.40 11.18 5.06
CA LEU A 28 5.35 10.96 6.06
C LEU A 28 3.98 10.71 5.41
N PHE A 29 3.64 11.39 4.32
CA PHE A 29 2.31 11.29 3.70
C PHE A 29 2.28 10.52 2.38
N GLY A 30 3.41 10.46 1.67
CA GLY A 30 3.54 9.73 0.41
C GLY A 30 4.14 8.32 0.56
N ALA A 31 4.56 7.93 1.76
CA ALA A 31 5.07 6.57 1.99
C ALA A 31 4.01 5.50 1.69
N ASP A 32 2.75 5.76 2.03
CA ASP A 32 1.63 4.88 1.72
C ASP A 32 1.59 4.52 0.23
N GLY A 33 1.45 5.51 -0.66
CA GLY A 33 1.38 5.28 -2.10
C GLY A 33 2.68 4.79 -2.75
N ILE A 34 3.85 5.09 -2.19
CA ILE A 34 5.12 4.53 -2.69
C ILE A 34 5.28 3.07 -2.25
N SER A 35 4.85 2.72 -1.05
CA SER A 35 4.90 1.36 -0.50
C SER A 35 3.94 0.43 -1.22
N SER A 36 2.80 0.95 -1.69
CA SER A 36 1.77 0.18 -2.38
C SER A 36 2.28 -0.54 -3.63
N VAL A 37 3.36 -0.04 -4.25
CA VAL A 37 4.01 -0.71 -5.39
C VAL A 37 4.47 -2.13 -5.04
N ALA A 38 4.92 -2.36 -3.80
CA ALA A 38 5.48 -3.64 -3.37
C ALA A 38 4.45 -4.77 -3.41
N TYR A 39 3.17 -4.49 -3.09
CA TYR A 39 2.10 -5.48 -3.12
C TYR A 39 1.16 -5.33 -4.32
N ALA A 40 1.01 -4.15 -4.90
CA ALA A 40 0.21 -3.96 -6.11
C ALA A 40 0.78 -4.75 -7.30
N ALA A 41 2.11 -4.77 -7.44
CA ALA A 41 2.75 -5.59 -8.47
C ALA A 41 2.45 -7.09 -8.30
N ASP A 42 2.53 -7.60 -7.07
CA ASP A 42 2.17 -8.99 -6.75
C ASP A 42 0.72 -9.28 -7.15
N GLN A 43 -0.22 -8.39 -6.81
CA GLN A 43 -1.63 -8.58 -7.16
C GLN A 43 -1.89 -8.60 -8.67
N MET A 44 -1.22 -7.74 -9.43
CA MET A 44 -1.35 -7.72 -10.88
C MET A 44 -0.85 -9.02 -11.50
N ILE A 45 0.28 -9.54 -11.03
CA ILE A 45 0.86 -10.81 -11.50
C ILE A 45 -0.05 -11.98 -11.09
N LEU A 46 -0.50 -12.04 -9.83
CA LEU A 46 -1.38 -13.11 -9.32
C LEU A 46 -2.71 -13.16 -10.06
N THR A 47 -3.33 -12.02 -10.36
CA THR A 47 -4.58 -11.96 -11.13
C THR A 47 -4.39 -12.38 -12.59
N LEU A 48 -3.26 -12.07 -13.21
CA LEU A 48 -2.94 -12.49 -14.58
C LEU A 48 -2.60 -13.98 -14.65
N ALA A 49 -1.90 -14.49 -13.66
CA ALA A 49 -1.49 -15.89 -13.61
C ALA A 49 -2.67 -16.86 -13.55
N ALA A 50 -3.84 -16.42 -13.07
CA ALA A 50 -5.07 -17.20 -13.16
C ALA A 50 -5.46 -17.58 -14.60
N ALA A 51 -5.11 -16.75 -15.60
CA ALA A 51 -5.27 -17.04 -17.03
C ALA A 51 -4.09 -17.84 -17.65
N GLY A 52 -3.07 -18.16 -16.85
CA GLY A 52 -1.87 -18.88 -17.29
C GLY A 52 -0.70 -17.97 -17.66
N ALA A 53 0.45 -18.60 -17.97
CA ALA A 53 1.72 -17.90 -18.17
C ALA A 53 1.73 -16.93 -19.37
N SER A 54 0.89 -17.16 -20.39
CA SER A 54 0.79 -16.26 -21.56
C SER A 54 0.20 -14.90 -21.21
N ALA A 55 -0.70 -14.84 -20.21
CA ALA A 55 -1.31 -13.59 -19.77
C ALA A 55 -0.32 -12.66 -19.06
N LEU A 56 0.73 -13.22 -18.45
CA LEU A 56 1.79 -12.44 -17.78
C LEU A 56 2.54 -11.51 -18.75
N ALA A 57 2.56 -11.81 -20.04
CA ALA A 57 3.14 -10.94 -21.07
C ALA A 57 2.41 -9.58 -21.17
N PHE A 58 1.14 -9.50 -20.80
CA PHE A 58 0.37 -8.26 -20.77
C PHE A 58 0.62 -7.41 -19.52
N SER A 59 1.28 -7.96 -18.49
CA SER A 59 1.50 -7.29 -17.20
C SER A 59 2.13 -5.89 -17.32
N PRO A 60 3.20 -5.66 -18.11
CA PRO A 60 3.79 -4.32 -18.25
C PRO A 60 2.85 -3.32 -18.94
N TRP A 61 2.04 -3.78 -19.90
CA TRP A 61 1.07 -2.95 -20.62
C TRP A 61 -0.07 -2.51 -19.72
N ILE A 62 -0.59 -3.41 -18.90
CA ILE A 62 -1.59 -3.08 -17.88
C ILE A 62 -0.98 -2.12 -16.85
N GLY A 63 0.25 -2.37 -16.42
CA GLY A 63 1.01 -1.46 -15.55
C GLY A 63 1.11 -0.03 -16.12
N LEU A 64 1.36 0.11 -17.42
CA LEU A 64 1.39 1.39 -18.11
C LEU A 64 0.00 2.05 -18.12
N GLY A 65 -1.06 1.29 -18.40
CA GLY A 65 -2.43 1.78 -18.33
C GLY A 65 -2.80 2.29 -16.92
N VAL A 66 -2.44 1.51 -15.89
CA VAL A 66 -2.64 1.85 -14.48
C VAL A 66 -1.88 3.13 -14.12
N ALA A 67 -0.62 3.26 -14.56
CA ALA A 67 0.17 4.46 -14.37
C ALA A 67 -0.46 5.69 -15.04
N MET A 68 -0.94 5.56 -16.27
CA MET A 68 -1.59 6.64 -17.00
C MET A 68 -2.87 7.12 -16.30
N VAL A 69 -3.74 6.19 -15.90
CA VAL A 69 -4.98 6.52 -15.18
C VAL A 69 -4.68 7.08 -13.78
N GLY A 70 -3.71 6.51 -13.07
CA GLY A 70 -3.27 7.03 -11.78
C GLY A 70 -2.75 8.46 -11.86
N LEU A 71 -1.94 8.79 -12.87
CA LEU A 71 -1.47 10.16 -13.12
C LEU A 71 -2.61 11.11 -13.48
N LEU A 72 -3.61 10.65 -14.24
CA LEU A 72 -4.81 11.43 -14.54
C LEU A 72 -5.59 11.74 -13.25
N VAL A 73 -5.84 10.74 -12.42
CA VAL A 73 -6.50 10.88 -11.10
C VAL A 73 -5.75 11.91 -10.25
N ILE A 74 -4.42 11.79 -10.15
CA ILE A 74 -3.57 12.75 -9.42
C ILE A 74 -3.68 14.16 -10.00
N GLY A 75 -3.78 14.29 -11.33
CA GLY A 75 -4.04 15.56 -12.01
C GLY A 75 -5.33 16.23 -11.53
N THR A 76 -6.42 15.46 -11.40
CA THR A 76 -7.71 15.91 -10.88
C THR A 76 -7.62 16.30 -9.40
N TYR A 77 -6.95 15.49 -8.56
CA TYR A 77 -6.71 15.83 -7.15
C TYR A 77 -5.93 17.14 -7.02
N ARG A 78 -4.93 17.36 -7.88
CA ARG A 78 -4.13 18.60 -7.92
C ARG A 78 -5.00 19.81 -8.24
N TYR A 79 -5.94 19.65 -9.18
CA TYR A 79 -6.91 20.68 -9.52
C TYR A 79 -7.83 21.01 -8.33
N ASN A 80 -8.38 19.99 -7.66
CA ASN A 80 -9.27 20.13 -6.50
C ASN A 80 -8.59 20.82 -5.30
N ILE A 81 -7.31 20.49 -5.02
CA ILE A 81 -6.54 21.12 -3.94
C ILE A 81 -6.31 22.61 -4.17
N ASN A 82 -6.09 23.01 -5.42
CA ASN A 82 -5.88 24.42 -5.76
C ASN A 82 -7.17 25.23 -5.61
N GLN A 83 -8.31 24.68 -6.05
CA GLN A 83 -9.59 25.37 -6.06
C GLN A 83 -10.29 25.40 -4.68
N ILE A 84 -10.39 24.25 -3.98
CA ILE A 84 -11.33 24.08 -2.85
C ILE A 84 -10.68 23.52 -1.58
N ALA A 85 -9.64 22.69 -1.67
CA ALA A 85 -9.23 21.83 -0.55
C ALA A 85 -8.24 22.46 0.47
N SER A 86 -8.64 23.52 1.18
CA SER A 86 -8.02 23.80 2.50
C SER A 86 -8.73 23.09 3.66
N GLU A 87 -9.92 22.56 3.41
CA GLU A 87 -10.87 22.07 4.42
C GLU A 87 -10.95 20.53 4.52
N GLY A 88 -10.43 19.79 3.53
CA GLY A 88 -10.41 18.31 3.49
C GLY A 88 -11.46 17.70 2.57
N ASP A 89 -11.26 16.45 2.17
CA ASP A 89 -12.02 15.80 1.08
C ASP A 89 -13.51 15.59 1.43
N ILE A 90 -13.80 15.25 2.70
CA ILE A 90 -15.19 15.07 3.19
C ILE A 90 -15.99 16.37 3.07
N GLN A 91 -15.36 17.51 3.37
CA GLN A 91 -16.00 18.83 3.33
C GLN A 91 -16.19 19.33 1.89
N LEU A 92 -15.29 18.95 0.98
CA LEU A 92 -15.44 19.17 -0.46
C LEU A 92 -16.70 18.43 -0.98
N VAL A 93 -16.80 17.13 -0.71
CA VAL A 93 -17.95 16.31 -1.13
C VAL A 93 -19.25 16.82 -0.48
N HIS A 94 -19.21 17.21 0.79
CA HIS A 94 -20.36 17.78 1.47
C HIS A 94 -20.89 19.05 0.79
N ARG A 95 -20.00 19.96 0.40
CA ARG A 95 -20.37 21.21 -0.27
C ARG A 95 -20.88 21.03 -1.70
N LYS A 96 -20.44 19.99 -2.41
CA LYS A 96 -20.75 19.78 -3.83
C LYS A 96 -21.88 18.79 -4.08
N LEU A 97 -21.89 17.68 -3.35
CA LEU A 97 -22.79 16.54 -3.56
C LEU A 97 -23.80 16.36 -2.40
N GLY A 98 -23.60 17.07 -1.28
CA GLY A 98 -24.50 17.05 -0.12
C GLY A 98 -24.08 16.07 0.97
N ALA A 99 -24.96 15.89 1.96
CA ALA A 99 -24.65 15.14 3.18
C ALA A 99 -24.43 13.64 2.96
N LEU A 100 -25.35 12.96 2.25
CA LEU A 100 -25.28 11.50 2.08
C LEU A 100 -23.98 11.06 1.37
N PRO A 101 -23.58 11.64 0.22
CA PRO A 101 -22.34 11.25 -0.46
C PRO A 101 -21.09 11.51 0.40
N SER A 102 -21.11 12.57 1.21
CA SER A 102 -20.00 12.91 2.13
C SER A 102 -19.84 11.87 3.25
N ILE A 103 -20.94 11.31 3.77
CA ILE A 103 -20.90 10.24 4.77
C ILE A 103 -20.37 8.95 4.16
N VAL A 104 -20.85 8.58 2.97
CA VAL A 104 -20.37 7.40 2.24
C VAL A 104 -18.87 7.52 1.99
N MET A 105 -18.41 8.69 1.54
CA MET A 105 -17.00 8.97 1.36
C MET A 105 -16.21 8.82 2.66
N GLY A 106 -16.70 9.38 3.77
CA GLY A 106 -16.08 9.27 5.08
C GLY A 106 -15.99 7.82 5.59
N ALA A 107 -17.06 7.04 5.46
CA ALA A 107 -17.07 5.61 5.80
C ALA A 107 -16.07 4.82 4.93
N SER A 108 -16.03 5.12 3.63
CA SER A 108 -15.09 4.54 2.69
C SER A 108 -13.64 4.82 3.08
N SER A 109 -13.32 6.06 3.48
CA SER A 109 -11.98 6.44 3.97
C SER A 109 -11.61 5.78 5.31
N LEU A 110 -12.59 5.54 6.19
CA LEU A 110 -12.33 4.78 7.43
C LEU A 110 -11.98 3.33 7.12
N MET A 111 -12.70 2.68 6.20
CA MET A 111 -12.37 1.32 5.76
C MET A 111 -11.02 1.26 5.03
N ASP A 112 -10.73 2.26 4.19
CA ASP A 112 -9.43 2.43 3.53
C ASP A 112 -8.30 2.38 4.57
N TYR A 113 -8.36 3.20 5.62
CA TYR A 113 -7.34 3.17 6.68
C TYR A 113 -7.26 1.83 7.44
N MET A 114 -8.39 1.19 7.75
CA MET A 114 -8.39 -0.13 8.40
C MET A 114 -7.66 -1.18 7.56
N LEU A 115 -7.91 -1.14 6.25
CA LEU A 115 -7.33 -2.07 5.28
C LEU A 115 -5.89 -1.72 4.92
N THR A 116 -5.50 -0.44 4.88
CA THR A 116 -4.11 -0.02 4.71
C THR A 116 -3.22 -0.66 5.76
N VAL A 117 -3.64 -0.66 7.04
CA VAL A 117 -2.88 -1.31 8.13
C VAL A 117 -2.87 -2.84 7.94
N ALA A 118 -4.02 -3.44 7.67
CA ALA A 118 -4.14 -4.89 7.54
C ALA A 118 -3.31 -5.43 6.36
N VAL A 119 -3.40 -4.79 5.18
CA VAL A 119 -2.66 -5.13 3.96
C VAL A 119 -1.16 -4.90 4.15
N SER A 120 -0.77 -3.73 4.67
CA SER A 120 0.65 -3.41 4.83
C SER A 120 1.35 -4.34 5.81
N MET A 121 0.70 -4.66 6.94
CA MET A 121 1.27 -5.57 7.95
C MET A 121 1.29 -7.02 7.48
N SER A 122 0.26 -7.45 6.74
CA SER A 122 0.24 -8.77 6.11
C SER A 122 1.33 -8.90 5.04
N SER A 123 1.52 -7.87 4.20
CA SER A 123 2.58 -7.81 3.20
C SER A 123 3.96 -7.79 3.85
N ALA A 124 4.16 -6.98 4.90
CA ALA A 124 5.40 -6.95 5.67
C ALA A 124 5.73 -8.33 6.25
N SER A 125 4.73 -9.03 6.79
CA SER A 125 4.92 -10.41 7.27
C SER A 125 5.30 -11.36 6.13
N SER A 126 4.70 -11.25 4.95
CA SER A 126 5.07 -12.08 3.79
C SER A 126 6.52 -11.85 3.35
N PHE A 127 6.98 -10.60 3.39
CA PHE A 127 8.38 -10.26 3.11
C PHE A 127 9.34 -10.83 4.16
N LEU A 128 8.98 -10.83 5.45
CA LEU A 128 9.80 -11.42 6.51
C LEU A 128 9.87 -12.95 6.40
N VAL A 129 8.73 -13.60 6.11
CA VAL A 129 8.66 -15.04 5.90
C VAL A 129 9.44 -15.46 4.65
N ALA A 130 9.44 -14.64 3.59
CA ALA A 130 10.25 -14.89 2.42
C ALA A 130 11.77 -14.86 2.69
N LEU A 131 12.19 -14.13 3.73
CA LEU A 131 13.58 -14.06 4.17
C LEU A 131 13.96 -15.20 5.13
N TYR A 132 13.03 -15.57 6.02
CA TYR A 132 13.18 -16.63 6.99
C TYR A 132 12.04 -17.64 6.86
N PRO A 133 12.17 -18.67 6.01
CA PRO A 133 11.09 -19.63 5.80
C PRO A 133 10.67 -20.39 7.07
N GLN A 134 11.52 -20.46 8.11
CA GLN A 134 11.21 -21.18 9.35
C GLN A 134 10.04 -20.57 10.15
N ILE A 135 9.69 -19.30 9.88
CA ILE A 135 8.60 -18.59 10.57
C ILE A 135 7.29 -18.58 9.77
N GLN A 136 7.19 -19.42 8.73
CA GLN A 136 6.00 -19.63 7.89
C GLN A 136 4.70 -19.78 8.68
N ASP A 137 4.65 -20.74 9.61
CA ASP A 137 3.45 -21.05 10.39
C ASP A 137 2.99 -19.87 11.27
N TRP A 138 3.90 -18.93 11.52
CA TRP A 138 3.68 -17.77 12.38
C TRP A 138 3.33 -16.50 11.61
N ARG A 139 3.14 -16.57 10.29
CA ARG A 139 2.83 -15.39 9.44
C ARG A 139 1.71 -14.52 10.01
N THR A 140 0.56 -15.11 10.36
CA THR A 140 -0.57 -14.36 10.91
C THR A 140 -0.25 -13.77 12.28
N HIS A 141 0.47 -14.52 13.11
CA HIS A 141 0.91 -14.05 14.42
C HIS A 141 1.91 -12.89 14.31
N ILE A 142 2.82 -12.92 13.33
CA ILE A 142 3.76 -11.84 13.04
C ILE A 142 3.02 -10.59 12.59
N ALA A 143 2.09 -10.71 11.64
CA ALA A 143 1.30 -9.57 11.18
C ALA A 143 0.52 -8.91 12.35
N VAL A 144 -0.14 -9.72 13.19
CA VAL A 144 -0.84 -9.22 14.39
C VAL A 144 0.13 -8.60 15.39
N LEU A 145 1.30 -9.21 15.63
CA LEU A 145 2.33 -8.68 16.51
C LEU A 145 2.85 -7.32 16.02
N LEU A 146 3.05 -7.16 14.71
CA LEU A 146 3.43 -5.88 14.11
C LEU A 146 2.33 -4.82 14.29
N ILE A 147 1.05 -5.18 14.13
CA ILE A 147 -0.08 -4.26 14.38
C ILE A 147 -0.10 -3.84 15.86
N VAL A 148 0.02 -4.79 16.79
CA VAL A 148 0.02 -4.51 18.23
C VAL A 148 1.21 -3.64 18.61
N ALA A 149 2.41 -3.96 18.12
CA ALA A 149 3.61 -3.17 18.34
C ALA A 149 3.39 -1.73 17.84
N LEU A 150 2.94 -1.56 16.60
CA LEU A 150 2.67 -0.25 16.02
C LEU A 150 1.59 0.51 16.80
N THR A 151 0.56 -0.18 17.30
CA THR A 151 -0.49 0.40 18.14
C THR A 151 0.09 0.95 19.45
N LEU A 152 0.94 0.17 20.13
CA LEU A 152 1.63 0.60 21.35
C LEU A 152 2.52 1.82 21.08
N PHE A 153 3.22 1.84 19.94
CA PHE A 153 4.01 3.00 19.52
C PHE A 153 3.14 4.23 19.22
N ALA A 154 2.03 4.06 18.51
CA ALA A 154 1.08 5.13 18.18
C ALA A 154 0.47 5.75 19.46
N LEU A 155 0.18 4.93 20.48
CA LEU A 155 -0.32 5.39 21.79
C LEU A 155 0.75 6.11 22.63
N ARG A 156 2.03 5.72 22.53
CA ARG A 156 3.14 6.35 23.28
C ARG A 156 3.55 7.72 22.75
N GLY A 157 3.23 8.02 21.49
CA GLY A 157 3.37 9.37 20.93
C GLY A 157 3.99 9.39 19.53
N VAL A 158 3.20 9.87 18.56
CA VAL A 158 3.55 9.98 17.12
C VAL A 158 4.71 10.96 16.85
N GLN A 159 5.03 11.86 17.79
CA GLN A 159 5.97 12.96 17.56
C GLN A 159 7.42 12.50 17.36
N LEU A 160 7.82 11.39 17.97
CA LEU A 160 9.16 10.81 17.77
C LEU A 160 9.27 10.13 16.40
N LEU A 161 8.18 9.51 15.90
CA LEU A 161 8.22 8.83 14.61
C LEU A 161 8.27 9.80 13.44
N GLY A 162 7.65 10.98 13.50
CA GLY A 162 7.77 11.96 12.40
C GLY A 162 9.22 12.34 12.05
N LYS A 163 10.14 12.29 13.02
CA LYS A 163 11.58 12.55 12.83
C LYS A 163 12.39 11.33 12.35
N ILE A 164 11.88 10.11 12.49
CA ILE A 164 12.60 8.88 12.12
C ILE A 164 11.98 8.23 10.87
N ALA A 165 10.68 8.49 10.62
CA ALA A 165 9.87 7.90 9.56
C ALA A 165 10.36 8.21 8.15
N TYR A 166 11.18 9.24 7.95
CA TYR A 166 11.71 9.55 6.62
C TYR A 166 12.85 8.61 6.19
N TRP A 167 13.56 8.01 7.14
CA TRP A 167 14.73 7.17 6.82
C TRP A 167 14.33 5.89 6.06
N PRO A 168 13.34 5.09 6.51
CA PRO A 168 12.94 3.89 5.79
C PRO A 168 12.52 4.16 4.35
N LEU A 169 11.74 5.23 4.10
CA LEU A 169 11.29 5.54 2.74
C LEU A 169 12.47 5.87 1.81
N TYR A 170 13.40 6.72 2.26
CA TYR A 170 14.53 7.10 1.39
C TYR A 170 15.48 5.94 1.15
N VAL A 171 15.70 5.09 2.16
CA VAL A 171 16.48 3.86 1.99
C VAL A 171 15.80 2.93 0.99
N PHE A 172 14.49 2.71 1.10
CA PHE A 172 13.74 1.91 0.14
C PHE A 172 13.80 2.48 -1.28
N LEU A 173 13.57 3.78 -1.45
CA LEU A 173 13.67 4.43 -2.76
C LEU A 173 15.08 4.33 -3.35
N ALA A 174 16.12 4.49 -2.54
CA ALA A 174 17.50 4.37 -2.98
C ALA A 174 17.85 2.93 -3.38
N LEU A 175 17.46 1.94 -2.57
CA LEU A 175 17.74 0.53 -2.85
C LEU A 175 16.93 0.01 -4.04
N LEU A 176 15.63 0.31 -4.09
CA LEU A 176 14.78 -0.07 -5.21
C LEU A 176 15.23 0.64 -6.48
N GLY A 177 15.52 1.94 -6.42
CA GLY A 177 16.07 2.70 -7.55
C GLY A 177 17.40 2.13 -8.05
N ALA A 178 18.34 1.81 -7.15
CA ALA A 178 19.59 1.15 -7.51
C ALA A 178 19.35 -0.24 -8.14
N THR A 179 18.42 -1.03 -7.59
CA THR A 179 18.03 -2.33 -8.14
C THR A 179 17.51 -2.19 -9.57
N LEU A 180 16.64 -1.21 -9.81
CA LEU A 180 16.11 -0.94 -11.14
C LEU A 180 17.20 -0.47 -12.11
N ILE A 181 18.11 0.42 -11.69
CA ILE A 181 19.23 0.89 -12.54
C ILE A 181 20.15 -0.27 -12.91
N VAL A 182 20.53 -1.11 -11.94
CA VAL A 182 21.35 -2.31 -12.21
C VAL A 182 20.60 -3.29 -13.12
N GLY A 183 19.29 -3.46 -12.92
CA GLY A 183 18.43 -4.24 -13.81
C GLY A 183 18.45 -3.72 -15.24
N TRP A 184 18.34 -2.41 -15.45
CA TRP A 184 18.39 -1.79 -16.77
C TRP A 184 19.75 -1.97 -17.45
N ILE A 185 20.85 -1.82 -16.69
CA ILE A 185 22.20 -2.06 -17.21
C ILE A 185 22.33 -3.52 -17.65
N ARG A 186 21.88 -4.49 -16.82
CA ARG A 186 21.93 -5.92 -17.16
C ARG A 186 21.04 -6.30 -18.34
N ALA A 187 19.87 -5.67 -18.45
CA ALA A 187 18.98 -5.83 -19.60
C ALA A 187 19.64 -5.30 -20.89
N ALA A 188 20.29 -4.14 -20.82
CA ALA A 188 20.99 -3.55 -21.97
C ALA A 188 22.23 -4.38 -22.39
N THR A 189 22.91 -5.03 -21.44
CA THR A 189 24.05 -5.92 -21.73
C THR A 189 23.62 -7.34 -22.12
N GLY A 190 22.32 -7.65 -22.13
CA GLY A 190 21.80 -8.98 -22.47
C GLY A 190 22.13 -10.07 -21.44
N THR A 191 22.63 -9.70 -20.26
CA THR A 191 23.02 -10.61 -19.17
C THR A 191 21.97 -10.66 -18.07
N LEU A 192 20.75 -10.22 -18.34
CA LEU A 192 19.66 -10.26 -17.37
C LEU A 192 19.30 -11.72 -17.09
N PRO A 193 19.54 -12.21 -15.86
CA PRO A 193 19.26 -13.59 -15.56
C PRO A 193 17.77 -13.81 -15.28
N LEU A 194 17.35 -15.05 -15.48
CA LEU A 194 16.00 -15.50 -15.15
C LEU A 194 15.81 -15.57 -13.63
N ALA A 195 14.57 -15.31 -13.19
CA ALA A 195 14.19 -15.48 -11.80
C ALA A 195 14.20 -16.98 -11.42
N GLU A 196 14.34 -17.27 -10.12
CA GLU A 196 14.24 -18.64 -9.58
C GLU A 196 12.91 -19.31 -9.93
N SER A 197 11.85 -18.52 -10.13
CA SER A 197 10.53 -18.99 -10.54
C SER A 197 10.34 -19.15 -12.05
N ALA A 198 11.32 -18.79 -12.88
CA ALA A 198 11.18 -18.86 -14.33
C ALA A 198 11.06 -20.31 -14.86
N THR A 199 11.49 -21.30 -14.07
CA THR A 199 11.32 -22.72 -14.34
C THR A 199 9.97 -23.26 -13.86
N TYR A 200 9.19 -22.50 -13.09
CA TYR A 200 7.90 -22.96 -12.58
C TYR A 200 6.87 -23.00 -13.69
N VAL A 201 6.14 -24.11 -13.78
CA VAL A 201 5.03 -24.27 -14.73
C VAL A 201 3.75 -23.83 -14.02
N ILE A 202 3.07 -22.83 -14.59
CA ILE A 202 1.76 -22.37 -14.12
C ILE A 202 0.69 -23.20 -14.83
N ALA A 203 -0.10 -23.95 -14.08
CA ALA A 203 -1.33 -24.50 -14.60
C ALA A 203 -2.42 -23.40 -14.57
N PRO A 204 -3.09 -23.11 -15.70
CA PRO A 204 -4.12 -22.08 -15.71
C PRO A 204 -5.28 -22.48 -14.79
N GLU A 205 -5.69 -21.55 -13.92
CA GLU A 205 -6.85 -21.74 -13.01
C GLU A 205 -8.17 -21.77 -13.79
N LEU A 206 -8.22 -21.07 -14.93
CA LEU A 206 -9.33 -21.10 -15.87
C LEU A 206 -9.06 -22.13 -16.97
N GLU A 207 -10.04 -23.00 -17.26
CA GLU A 207 -9.97 -23.91 -18.41
C GLU A 207 -9.70 -23.12 -19.69
N THR A 208 -8.76 -23.59 -20.51
CA THR A 208 -8.25 -22.92 -21.71
C THR A 208 -9.32 -22.55 -22.74
N HIS A 209 -10.48 -23.23 -22.72
CA HIS A 209 -11.64 -22.94 -23.56
C HIS A 209 -12.49 -21.76 -23.09
N SER A 210 -12.31 -21.28 -21.85
CA SER A 210 -13.07 -20.18 -21.26
C SER A 210 -12.38 -18.82 -21.38
N LEU A 211 -11.16 -18.76 -21.95
CA LEU A 211 -10.33 -17.56 -22.07
C LEU A 211 -10.51 -16.79 -23.40
N GLU A 212 -11.61 -17.01 -24.12
CA GLU A 212 -11.90 -16.28 -25.36
C GLU A 212 -12.67 -14.97 -25.08
N GLY A 213 -12.14 -13.86 -25.63
CA GLY A 213 -12.81 -12.56 -25.69
C GLY A 213 -13.15 -11.92 -24.33
N LEU A 214 -14.37 -12.16 -23.85
CA LEU A 214 -14.95 -11.44 -22.72
C LEU A 214 -14.33 -11.84 -21.38
N ALA A 215 -13.98 -13.12 -21.19
CA ALA A 215 -13.33 -13.58 -19.97
C ALA A 215 -11.91 -13.01 -19.84
N LEU A 216 -11.14 -12.99 -20.94
CA LEU A 216 -9.83 -12.34 -20.99
C LEU A 216 -9.97 -10.83 -20.71
N MET A 217 -10.94 -10.16 -21.34
CA MET A 217 -11.18 -8.73 -21.09
C MET A 217 -11.50 -8.45 -19.61
N LEU A 218 -12.39 -9.24 -18.99
CA LEU A 218 -12.73 -9.10 -17.57
C LEU A 218 -11.53 -9.37 -16.66
N LEU A 219 -10.67 -10.33 -17.02
CA LEU A 219 -9.47 -10.64 -16.27
C LEU A 219 -8.42 -9.53 -16.37
N LEU A 220 -8.21 -8.98 -17.57
CA LEU A 220 -7.36 -7.80 -17.78
C LEU A 220 -7.90 -6.59 -16.99
N ALA A 221 -9.22 -6.38 -16.99
CA ALA A 221 -9.87 -5.33 -16.21
C ALA A 221 -9.73 -5.56 -14.70
N ARG A 222 -9.80 -6.81 -14.23
CA ARG A 222 -9.57 -7.18 -12.82
C ARG A 222 -8.12 -6.92 -12.40
N SER A 223 -7.16 -7.29 -13.24
CA SER A 223 -5.73 -7.01 -13.00
C SER A 223 -5.45 -5.50 -13.00
N PHE A 224 -6.05 -4.76 -13.94
CA PHE A 224 -5.99 -3.30 -13.97
C PHE A 224 -6.56 -2.69 -12.67
N SER A 225 -7.74 -3.15 -12.24
CA SER A 225 -8.38 -2.68 -11.01
C SER A 225 -7.53 -3.00 -9.77
N ALA A 226 -6.87 -4.16 -9.73
CA ALA A 226 -5.93 -4.52 -8.68
C ALA A 226 -4.68 -3.62 -8.66
N GLY A 227 -4.21 -3.18 -9.82
CA GLY A 227 -3.08 -2.27 -9.94
C GLY A 227 -3.36 -0.84 -9.44
N LEU A 228 -4.62 -0.37 -9.49
CA LEU A 228 -4.99 0.99 -9.02
C LEU A 228 -4.63 1.25 -7.57
N VAL A 229 -4.52 0.19 -6.78
CA VAL A 229 -4.10 0.19 -5.37
C VAL A 229 -2.72 0.82 -5.16
N ALA A 230 -1.86 0.80 -6.18
CA ALA A 230 -0.59 1.53 -6.16
C ALA A 230 -0.76 3.04 -5.87
N PHE A 231 -1.93 3.60 -6.20
CA PHE A 231 -2.24 5.02 -6.03
C PHE A 231 -3.05 5.34 -4.78
N SER A 232 -3.20 4.40 -3.85
CA SER A 232 -4.01 4.63 -2.64
C SER A 232 -3.54 5.80 -1.78
N GLY A 233 -2.22 6.04 -1.71
CA GLY A 233 -1.64 7.14 -0.92
C GLY A 233 -2.01 8.56 -1.39
N VAL A 234 -2.73 8.72 -2.50
CA VAL A 234 -3.22 10.03 -2.95
C VAL A 234 -4.21 10.62 -1.93
N SER A 235 -5.10 9.80 -1.36
CA SER A 235 -6.08 10.22 -0.34
C SER A 235 -5.40 10.68 0.96
N THR A 236 -4.27 10.06 1.30
CA THR A 236 -3.48 10.40 2.48
C THR A 236 -2.87 11.80 2.36
N ILE A 237 -2.38 12.18 1.18
CA ILE A 237 -1.82 13.51 0.95
C ILE A 237 -2.91 14.59 0.89
N SER A 238 -4.08 14.32 0.27
CA SER A 238 -5.18 15.31 0.18
C SER A 238 -5.74 15.65 1.56
N ASN A 239 -5.93 14.63 2.40
CA ASN A 239 -6.41 14.83 3.78
C ASN A 239 -5.37 15.51 4.69
N SER A 240 -4.10 15.53 4.28
CA SER A 240 -2.98 16.08 5.06
C SER A 240 -2.52 17.47 4.62
N VAL A 241 -3.19 18.11 3.65
CA VAL A 241 -2.83 19.44 3.11
C VAL A 241 -2.64 20.49 4.20
N LYS A 242 -3.43 20.42 5.29
CA LYS A 242 -3.36 21.37 6.43
C LYS A 242 -2.01 21.37 7.15
N TYR A 243 -1.24 20.29 7.09
CA TYR A 243 0.06 20.12 7.77
C TYR A 243 1.27 20.59 6.94
N PHE A 244 1.06 20.91 5.65
CA PHE A 244 2.14 21.41 4.80
C PHE A 244 2.56 22.85 5.17
N ARG A 245 3.84 23.17 4.95
CA ARG A 245 4.36 24.54 5.06
C ARG A 245 3.79 25.44 3.96
N ARG A 246 3.52 26.71 4.29
CA ARG A 246 3.05 27.71 3.32
C ARG A 246 4.11 27.90 2.20
N PRO A 247 3.70 28.00 0.92
CA PRO A 247 2.34 27.88 0.38
C PRO A 247 1.80 26.43 0.39
N LYS A 248 0.73 26.17 1.15
CA LYS A 248 0.27 24.81 1.48
C LYS A 248 -0.20 24.03 0.25
N LYS A 249 -1.09 24.66 -0.53
CA LYS A 249 -1.70 24.07 -1.74
C LYS A 249 -0.66 23.65 -2.77
N TYR A 250 0.27 24.56 -3.08
CA TYR A 250 1.36 24.30 -4.03
C TYR A 250 2.27 23.16 -3.57
N ASN A 251 2.70 23.17 -2.30
CA ASN A 251 3.58 22.14 -1.78
C ASN A 251 2.92 20.75 -1.74
N ALA A 252 1.64 20.67 -1.37
CA ALA A 252 0.88 19.42 -1.41
C ALA A 252 0.71 18.91 -2.84
N ALA A 253 0.30 19.78 -3.77
CA ALA A 253 0.14 19.50 -5.19
C ALA A 253 1.42 18.93 -5.83
N VAL A 254 2.57 19.55 -5.57
CA VAL A 254 3.86 19.08 -6.09
C VAL A 254 4.27 17.74 -5.45
N THR A 255 3.96 17.54 -4.18
CA THR A 255 4.28 16.29 -3.46
C THR A 255 3.47 15.12 -4.00
N MET A 256 2.17 15.30 -4.25
CA MET A 256 1.32 14.30 -4.90
C MET A 256 1.83 13.93 -6.29
N MET A 257 2.15 14.92 -7.11
CA MET A 257 2.64 14.67 -8.48
C MET A 257 3.95 13.89 -8.46
N LEU A 258 4.86 14.24 -7.55
CA LEU A 258 6.15 13.55 -7.41
C LEU A 258 5.97 12.13 -6.88
N MET A 259 5.10 11.91 -5.89
CA MET A 259 4.74 10.57 -5.41
C MET A 259 4.17 9.74 -6.57
N GLY A 260 3.18 10.26 -7.28
CA GLY A 260 2.54 9.58 -8.40
C GLY A 260 3.48 9.21 -9.53
N LEU A 261 4.39 10.11 -9.89
CA LEU A 261 5.39 9.85 -10.92
C LEU A 261 6.38 8.78 -10.47
N ILE A 262 6.86 8.85 -9.22
CA ILE A 262 7.74 7.82 -8.65
C ILE A 262 7.03 6.47 -8.62
N THR A 263 5.85 6.39 -8.04
CA THR A 263 5.03 5.16 -7.98
C THR A 263 4.78 4.59 -9.38
N SER A 264 4.45 5.43 -10.36
CA SER A 264 4.24 5.02 -11.76
C SER A 264 5.49 4.40 -12.37
N VAL A 265 6.64 5.07 -12.24
CA VAL A 265 7.92 4.59 -12.77
C VAL A 265 8.33 3.29 -12.08
N LEU A 266 8.19 3.21 -10.76
CA LEU A 266 8.52 2.01 -9.99
C LEU A 266 7.62 0.82 -10.38
N LEU A 267 6.30 1.04 -10.49
CA LEU A 267 5.35 0.00 -10.86
C LEU A 267 5.61 -0.54 -12.27
N VAL A 268 5.71 0.35 -13.27
CA VAL A 268 5.95 -0.05 -14.66
C VAL A 268 7.31 -0.74 -14.80
N SER A 269 8.35 -0.23 -14.15
CA SER A 269 9.68 -0.85 -14.20
C SER A 269 9.69 -2.22 -13.54
N LEU A 270 9.06 -2.36 -12.36
CA LEU A 270 8.99 -3.62 -11.64
C LEU A 270 8.24 -4.68 -12.45
N LEU A 271 7.09 -4.34 -13.05
CA LEU A 271 6.34 -5.25 -13.91
C LEU A 271 7.08 -5.58 -15.20
N GLY A 272 7.79 -4.61 -15.79
CA GLY A 272 8.67 -4.82 -16.93
C GLY A 272 9.79 -5.83 -16.62
N PHE A 273 10.46 -5.69 -15.47
CA PHE A 273 11.46 -6.66 -15.03
C PHE A 273 10.85 -8.00 -14.65
N ALA A 274 9.68 -8.03 -14.02
CA ALA A 274 8.98 -9.27 -13.70
C ALA A 274 8.66 -10.06 -14.98
N ALA A 275 8.22 -9.38 -16.04
CA ALA A 275 7.99 -10.00 -17.35
C ALA A 275 9.32 -10.45 -18.02
N ALA A 276 10.36 -9.62 -17.98
CA ALA A 276 11.66 -9.93 -18.58
C ALA A 276 12.39 -11.09 -17.89
N THR A 277 12.28 -11.17 -16.55
CA THR A 277 12.88 -12.25 -15.74
C THR A 277 11.97 -13.48 -15.62
N ARG A 278 10.76 -13.43 -16.19
CA ARG A 278 9.71 -14.47 -16.12
C ARG A 278 9.36 -14.87 -14.69
N VAL A 279 9.05 -13.88 -13.86
CA VAL A 279 8.51 -14.12 -12.51
C VAL A 279 7.15 -14.79 -12.64
N HIS A 280 7.06 -16.04 -12.18
CA HIS A 280 5.82 -16.78 -12.11
C HIS A 280 5.29 -16.79 -10.68
N MET A 281 4.07 -16.27 -10.51
CA MET A 281 3.35 -16.25 -9.24
C MET A 281 1.96 -16.82 -9.38
N VAL A 282 1.44 -17.53 -8.38
CA VAL A 282 0.09 -18.08 -8.42
C VAL A 282 -0.56 -18.00 -7.05
N HIS A 283 -1.89 -17.82 -7.01
CA HIS A 283 -2.64 -17.61 -5.79
C HIS A 283 -2.60 -18.83 -4.86
N ASP A 284 -2.78 -20.03 -5.42
CA ASP A 284 -2.62 -21.29 -4.71
C ASP A 284 -1.43 -22.09 -5.27
N THR A 285 -0.33 -22.10 -4.52
CA THR A 285 0.90 -22.82 -4.87
C THR A 285 0.71 -24.33 -4.86
N THR A 286 -0.25 -24.88 -4.12
CA THR A 286 -0.47 -26.32 -4.02
C THR A 286 -1.25 -26.90 -5.20
N ARG A 287 -2.01 -26.07 -5.91
CA ARG A 287 -2.87 -26.50 -7.02
C ARG A 287 -2.38 -26.06 -8.39
N PHE A 288 -1.76 -24.89 -8.48
CA PHE A 288 -1.55 -24.22 -9.76
C PHE A 288 -0.10 -23.87 -10.06
N LEU A 289 0.81 -24.18 -9.13
CA LEU A 289 2.24 -24.09 -9.34
C LEU A 289 2.83 -25.51 -9.41
N PHE A 290 3.64 -25.77 -10.42
CA PHE A 290 4.41 -27.01 -10.54
C PHE A 290 5.90 -26.68 -10.61
N ILE A 291 6.68 -27.29 -9.73
CA ILE A 291 8.16 -27.24 -9.71
C ILE A 291 8.62 -28.63 -10.13
N ASP A 292 9.30 -28.72 -11.28
CA ASP A 292 9.80 -29.99 -11.84
C ASP A 292 8.72 -31.09 -11.97
N GLY A 293 7.47 -30.69 -12.24
CA GLY A 293 6.33 -31.61 -12.40
C GLY A 293 5.63 -32.01 -11.09
N HIS A 294 6.07 -31.50 -9.95
CA HIS A 294 5.42 -31.72 -8.65
C HIS A 294 4.82 -30.44 -8.09
N THR A 295 3.70 -30.57 -7.39
CA THR A 295 3.17 -29.44 -6.62
C THR A 295 4.14 -29.13 -5.48
N PRO A 296 4.52 -27.86 -5.29
CA PRO A 296 5.26 -27.45 -4.11
C PRO A 296 4.49 -27.90 -2.87
N GLY A 297 5.17 -28.59 -1.94
CA GLY A 297 4.55 -29.04 -0.69
C GLY A 297 3.98 -27.88 0.13
N GLU A 298 3.18 -28.20 1.16
CA GLU A 298 2.50 -27.21 2.03
C GLU A 298 3.44 -26.14 2.63
N TYR A 299 4.75 -26.43 2.71
CA TYR A 299 5.80 -25.55 3.22
C TYR A 299 6.47 -24.65 2.16
N PHE A 300 5.93 -24.60 0.93
CA PHE A 300 6.47 -23.71 -0.09
C PHE A 300 5.80 -22.35 -0.05
N HIS A 301 6.60 -21.34 0.32
CA HIS A 301 6.17 -19.95 0.25
C HIS A 301 6.72 -19.23 -0.96
N GLN A 302 5.79 -18.71 -1.74
CA GLN A 302 6.09 -17.87 -2.87
C GLN A 302 6.67 -16.53 -2.39
N LYS A 303 7.95 -16.30 -2.72
CA LYS A 303 8.64 -15.04 -2.48
C LYS A 303 7.92 -13.91 -3.22
N PRO A 304 7.68 -12.73 -2.62
CA PRO A 304 7.10 -11.57 -3.31
C PRO A 304 7.84 -11.17 -4.59
N ALA A 305 7.16 -10.56 -5.58
CA ALA A 305 7.73 -10.32 -6.91
C ALA A 305 8.92 -9.39 -6.84
N LEU A 306 8.81 -8.36 -6.00
CA LEU A 306 9.91 -7.45 -5.71
C LEU A 306 11.15 -8.19 -5.19
N TYR A 307 11.00 -9.21 -4.35
CA TYR A 307 12.13 -9.98 -3.85
C TYR A 307 12.70 -10.91 -4.92
N GLN A 308 11.85 -11.57 -5.73
CA GLN A 308 12.30 -12.43 -6.83
C GLN A 308 13.07 -11.65 -7.90
N VAL A 309 12.57 -10.48 -8.29
CA VAL A 309 13.24 -9.57 -9.24
C VAL A 309 14.59 -9.12 -8.67
N ALA A 310 14.66 -8.78 -7.38
CA ALA A 310 15.91 -8.38 -6.75
C ALA A 310 16.94 -9.52 -6.70
N LEU A 311 16.52 -10.76 -6.38
CA LEU A 311 17.39 -11.93 -6.40
C LEU A 311 17.92 -12.24 -7.80
N ALA A 312 17.08 -12.10 -8.84
CA ALA A 312 17.53 -12.21 -10.23
C ALA A 312 18.57 -11.14 -10.54
N ILE A 313 18.27 -9.87 -10.27
CA ILE A 313 19.17 -8.75 -10.61
C ILE A 313 20.51 -8.82 -9.86
N TYR A 314 20.56 -9.34 -8.63
CA TYR A 314 21.78 -9.40 -7.82
C TYR A 314 22.44 -10.79 -7.75
N GLN A 315 22.18 -11.68 -8.71
CA GLN A 315 22.74 -13.05 -8.76
C GLN A 315 24.15 -13.17 -8.14
N GLY A 316 24.29 -14.07 -7.17
CA GLY A 316 25.54 -14.34 -6.45
C GLY A 316 25.78 -13.49 -5.19
N VAL A 317 25.07 -12.37 -5.00
CA VAL A 317 25.21 -11.50 -3.82
C VAL A 317 23.84 -11.18 -3.21
N PRO A 318 23.25 -12.10 -2.42
CA PRO A 318 21.89 -11.94 -1.91
C PRO A 318 21.75 -10.76 -0.93
N PHE A 319 22.85 -10.24 -0.40
CA PHE A 319 22.86 -9.15 0.58
C PHE A 319 22.02 -7.93 0.15
N PHE A 320 22.16 -7.47 -1.09
CA PHE A 320 21.39 -6.31 -1.58
C PHE A 320 19.90 -6.61 -1.70
N ALA A 321 19.54 -7.81 -2.14
CA ALA A 321 18.14 -8.25 -2.21
C ALA A 321 17.51 -8.36 -0.81
N GLN A 322 18.25 -8.89 0.17
CA GLN A 322 17.79 -8.97 1.57
C GLN A 322 17.64 -7.58 2.19
N LEU A 323 18.61 -6.69 1.95
CA LEU A 323 18.55 -5.31 2.42
C LEU A 323 17.33 -4.56 1.84
N LEU A 324 17.01 -4.79 0.56
CA LEU A 324 15.80 -4.27 -0.06
C LEU A 324 14.53 -4.79 0.65
N VAL A 325 14.46 -6.08 0.98
CA VAL A 325 13.33 -6.66 1.73
C VAL A 325 13.14 -5.98 3.08
N PHE A 326 14.22 -5.80 3.86
CA PHE A 326 14.15 -5.08 5.13
C PHE A 326 13.69 -3.63 4.96
N ALA A 327 14.14 -2.95 3.90
CA ALA A 327 13.68 -1.60 3.59
C ALA A 327 12.18 -1.59 3.23
N THR A 328 11.70 -2.54 2.44
CA THR A 328 10.27 -2.70 2.09
C THR A 328 9.41 -2.89 3.34
N VAL A 329 9.81 -3.79 4.24
CA VAL A 329 9.14 -3.98 5.54
C VAL A 329 9.10 -2.68 6.33
N GLY A 330 10.22 -1.96 6.38
CA GLY A 330 10.30 -0.66 7.05
C GLY A 330 9.32 0.35 6.47
N VAL A 331 9.21 0.47 5.14
CA VAL A 331 8.26 1.41 4.52
C VAL A 331 6.81 0.98 4.74
N LEU A 332 6.47 -0.31 4.67
CA LEU A 332 5.12 -0.80 4.94
C LEU A 332 4.67 -0.49 6.38
N ILE A 333 5.60 -0.54 7.34
CA ILE A 333 5.34 -0.12 8.72
C ILE A 333 5.06 1.39 8.79
N ILE A 334 5.84 2.21 8.08
CA ILE A 334 5.61 3.66 8.02
C ILE A 334 4.30 3.99 7.30
N ALA A 335 3.95 3.28 6.23
CA ALA A 335 2.67 3.43 5.53
C ALA A 335 1.50 3.21 6.49
N SER A 336 1.55 2.14 7.29
CA SER A 336 0.52 1.87 8.31
C SER A 336 0.43 2.94 9.38
N LEU A 337 1.54 3.59 9.75
CA LEU A 337 1.52 4.71 10.69
C LEU A 337 0.67 5.87 10.19
N THR A 338 0.61 6.09 8.87
CA THR A 338 -0.22 7.15 8.28
C THR A 338 -1.70 6.91 8.57
N ALA A 339 -2.17 5.67 8.54
CA ALA A 339 -3.54 5.30 8.91
C ALA A 339 -3.82 5.56 10.40
N PHE A 340 -2.86 5.26 11.29
CA PHE A 340 -2.99 5.57 12.73
C PHE A 340 -3.04 7.08 13.03
N THR A 341 -2.54 7.93 12.14
CA THR A 341 -2.66 9.38 12.27
C THR A 341 -3.89 9.96 11.56
N GLY A 342 -4.28 9.40 10.42
CA GLY A 342 -5.43 9.84 9.63
C GLY A 342 -6.79 9.37 10.17
N PHE A 343 -6.90 8.10 10.59
CA PHE A 343 -8.17 7.50 11.01
C PHE A 343 -8.85 8.26 12.16
N PRO A 344 -8.16 8.62 13.27
CA PRO A 344 -8.82 9.30 14.38
C PRO A 344 -9.34 10.70 14.00
N VAL A 345 -8.70 11.35 13.02
CA VAL A 345 -9.08 12.69 12.53
C VAL A 345 -10.36 12.63 11.67
N ILE A 346 -10.49 11.61 10.83
CA ILE A 346 -11.71 11.40 10.04
C ILE A 346 -12.85 10.94 10.93
N ALA A 347 -12.58 9.99 11.84
CA ALA A 347 -13.58 9.47 12.76
C ALA A 347 -14.13 10.58 13.67
N SER A 348 -13.29 11.51 14.13
CA SER A 348 -13.76 12.63 14.95
C SER A 348 -14.60 13.63 14.17
N SER A 349 -14.23 13.93 12.92
CA SER A 349 -15.02 14.78 12.02
C SER A 349 -16.42 14.21 11.78
N LEU A 350 -16.53 12.91 11.49
CA LEU A 350 -17.82 12.21 11.33
C LEU A 350 -18.64 12.18 12.62
N ALA A 351 -17.99 12.06 13.78
CA ALA A 351 -18.64 12.10 15.08
C ALA A 351 -19.16 13.51 15.43
N ASP A 352 -18.49 14.57 14.99
CA ASP A 352 -18.99 15.95 15.11
C ASP A 352 -20.28 16.17 14.33
N TYR A 353 -20.42 15.53 13.16
CA TYR A 353 -21.66 15.49 12.39
C TYR A 353 -22.71 14.49 12.92
N GLN A 354 -22.50 13.90 14.10
CA GLN A 354 -23.40 12.94 14.76
C GLN A 354 -23.60 11.60 14.03
N TYR A 355 -22.73 11.25 13.06
CA TYR A 355 -22.80 9.98 12.33
C TYR A 355 -22.06 8.83 13.01
N LEU A 356 -21.15 9.14 13.94
CA LEU A 356 -20.46 8.16 14.77
C LEU A 356 -20.79 8.40 16.25
N PRO A 357 -20.72 7.35 17.10
CA PRO A 357 -20.91 7.50 18.54
C PRO A 357 -20.03 8.61 19.11
N VAL A 358 -20.56 9.34 20.10
CA VAL A 358 -19.86 10.45 20.79
C VAL A 358 -18.48 10.04 21.33
N PHE A 359 -18.25 8.73 21.52
CA PHE A 359 -16.97 8.12 21.85
C PHE A 359 -15.80 8.51 20.92
N PHE A 360 -16.07 8.89 19.66
CA PHE A 360 -15.05 9.32 18.68
C PHE A 360 -14.91 10.85 18.57
N ARG A 361 -15.79 11.64 19.20
CA ARG A 361 -15.90 13.10 19.02
C ARG A 361 -14.81 13.88 19.78
N SER A 362 -13.71 14.25 19.13
CA SER A 362 -12.60 14.95 19.79
C SER A 362 -12.81 16.47 19.84
N VAL A 363 -12.95 17.04 21.04
CA VAL A 363 -12.62 18.46 21.22
C VAL A 363 -11.30 18.66 21.99
N ASP A 364 -10.92 17.87 23.01
CA ASP A 364 -9.64 18.19 23.70
C ASP A 364 -9.00 17.13 24.63
N SER A 365 -9.35 15.84 24.56
CA SER A 365 -8.78 14.84 25.48
C SER A 365 -8.06 13.66 24.81
N ARG A 366 -6.86 13.34 25.31
CA ARG A 366 -6.02 12.17 24.95
C ARG A 366 -6.78 10.85 24.87
N GLY A 367 -7.87 10.73 25.65
CA GLY A 367 -8.69 9.52 25.68
C GLY A 367 -9.34 9.20 24.33
N LEU A 368 -9.72 10.21 23.55
CA LEU A 368 -10.48 9.97 22.31
C LEU A 368 -9.59 9.69 21.09
N TYR A 369 -8.38 10.27 21.01
CA TYR A 369 -7.39 9.85 20.01
C TYR A 369 -6.97 8.39 20.24
N ALA A 370 -6.78 8.00 21.51
CA ALA A 370 -6.48 6.63 21.89
C ALA A 370 -7.62 5.66 21.50
N ASN A 371 -8.87 6.06 21.66
CA ASN A 371 -10.03 5.26 21.23
C ASN A 371 -10.04 5.02 19.71
N GLY A 372 -9.74 6.04 18.90
CA GLY A 372 -9.61 5.89 17.45
C GLY A 372 -8.50 4.92 17.06
N VAL A 373 -7.32 5.04 17.69
CA VAL A 373 -6.18 4.14 17.49
C VAL A 373 -6.50 2.70 17.90
N LEU A 374 -7.17 2.50 19.04
CA LEU A 374 -7.56 1.18 19.53
C LEU A 374 -8.64 0.54 18.63
N ALA A 375 -9.62 1.33 18.19
CA ALA A 375 -10.64 0.85 17.26
C ALA A 375 -10.02 0.42 15.93
N LEU A 376 -9.15 1.25 15.34
CA LEU A 376 -8.40 0.92 14.13
C LEU A 376 -7.61 -0.39 14.32
N SER A 377 -6.85 -0.49 15.41
CA SER A 377 -6.07 -1.70 15.72
C SER A 377 -6.95 -2.95 15.84
N ALA A 378 -8.06 -2.87 16.57
CA ALA A 378 -8.97 -4.00 16.74
C ALA A 378 -9.59 -4.46 15.42
N PHE A 379 -10.04 -3.53 14.58
CA PHE A 379 -10.59 -3.86 13.25
C PHE A 379 -9.52 -4.40 12.30
N SER A 380 -8.32 -3.82 12.29
CA SER A 380 -7.22 -4.33 11.47
C SER A 380 -6.78 -5.73 11.92
N ILE A 381 -6.67 -5.99 13.22
CA ILE A 381 -6.38 -7.34 13.75
C ILE A 381 -7.48 -8.32 13.33
N PHE A 382 -8.76 -7.94 13.48
CA PHE A 382 -9.89 -8.77 13.08
C PHE A 382 -9.84 -9.12 11.58
N LEU A 383 -9.59 -8.14 10.70
CA LEU A 383 -9.44 -8.40 9.27
C LEU A 383 -8.22 -9.30 8.99
N THR A 384 -7.08 -9.02 9.62
CA THR A 384 -5.87 -9.83 9.44
C THR A 384 -6.05 -11.28 9.89
N THR A 385 -6.79 -11.55 10.97
CA THR A 385 -7.05 -12.92 11.45
C THR A 385 -8.09 -13.64 10.61
N VAL A 386 -9.20 -12.99 10.25
CA VAL A 386 -10.26 -13.60 9.41
C VAL A 386 -9.73 -14.02 8.04
N PHE A 387 -8.86 -13.19 7.45
CA PHE A 387 -8.24 -13.49 6.16
C PHE A 387 -6.91 -14.25 6.27
N ASN A 388 -6.50 -14.72 7.47
CA ASN A 388 -5.22 -15.41 7.70
C ASN A 388 -4.00 -14.69 7.11
N SER A 389 -3.99 -13.35 7.15
CA SER A 389 -2.98 -12.50 6.51
C SER A 389 -2.81 -12.70 5.01
N ASP A 390 -3.83 -13.19 4.31
CA ASP A 390 -3.84 -13.26 2.85
C ASP A 390 -3.97 -11.85 2.26
N VAL A 391 -2.87 -11.39 1.68
CA VAL A 391 -2.73 -10.09 1.04
C VAL A 391 -3.66 -10.00 -0.18
N TYR A 392 -3.88 -11.10 -0.89
CA TYR A 392 -4.72 -11.12 -2.09
C TYR A 392 -6.18 -10.79 -1.79
N SER A 393 -6.77 -11.50 -0.82
CA SER A 393 -8.15 -11.25 -0.42
C SER A 393 -8.35 -9.88 0.24
N LEU A 394 -7.41 -9.44 1.08
CA LEU A 394 -7.48 -8.12 1.73
C LEU A 394 -7.45 -6.97 0.71
N ILE A 395 -6.64 -7.09 -0.35
CA ILE A 395 -6.55 -6.04 -1.37
C ILE A 395 -7.85 -5.93 -2.18
N GLN A 396 -8.57 -7.02 -2.40
CA GLN A 396 -9.86 -6.94 -3.09
C GLN A 396 -10.89 -6.09 -2.33
N LEU A 397 -10.93 -6.23 -1.01
CA LEU A 397 -11.78 -5.38 -0.17
C LEU A 397 -11.28 -3.92 -0.17
N TYR A 398 -9.96 -3.74 -0.19
CA TYR A 398 -9.31 -2.43 -0.22
C TYR A 398 -9.65 -1.61 -1.45
N ILE A 399 -9.62 -2.23 -2.63
CA ILE A 399 -9.93 -1.58 -3.92
C ILE A 399 -11.31 -0.93 -3.88
N VAL A 400 -12.31 -1.60 -3.33
CA VAL A 400 -13.69 -1.10 -3.30
C VAL A 400 -13.78 0.20 -2.51
N GLY A 401 -13.23 0.22 -1.28
CA GLY A 401 -13.24 1.41 -0.42
C GLY A 401 -12.41 2.56 -1.00
N MET A 402 -11.23 2.25 -1.53
CA MET A 402 -10.36 3.25 -2.13
C MET A 402 -11.01 3.88 -3.37
N CYS A 403 -11.45 3.07 -4.34
CA CYS A 403 -12.06 3.55 -5.58
C CYS A 403 -13.35 4.32 -5.32
N LEU A 404 -14.21 3.87 -4.41
CA LEU A 404 -15.45 4.59 -4.07
C LEU A 404 -15.14 5.99 -3.53
N SER A 405 -14.15 6.11 -2.63
CA SER A 405 -13.73 7.40 -2.12
C SER A 405 -13.17 8.32 -3.23
N MET A 406 -12.38 7.77 -4.15
CA MET A 406 -11.77 8.53 -5.23
C MET A 406 -12.81 9.03 -6.24
N VAL A 407 -13.79 8.19 -6.60
CA VAL A 407 -14.87 8.56 -7.52
C VAL A 407 -15.72 9.68 -6.93
N LEU A 408 -16.05 9.62 -5.64
CA LEU A 408 -16.83 10.68 -4.97
C LEU A 408 -16.09 12.01 -4.89
N VAL A 409 -14.76 12.01 -4.85
CA VAL A 409 -13.94 13.24 -4.89
C VAL A 409 -13.80 13.80 -6.31
N GLN A 410 -13.99 12.96 -7.34
CA GLN A 410 -13.92 13.37 -8.75
C GLN A 410 -15.24 13.93 -9.28
N LEU A 411 -16.38 13.42 -8.78
CA LEU A 411 -17.73 13.94 -9.02
C LEU A 411 -17.91 15.32 -8.38
#